data_AF-A0A022RYG8-F1
#
_entry.id   AF-A0A022RYG8-F1
#
_cell.length_a   1.000
_cell.length_b   1.000
_cell.length_c   1.000
_cell.angle_alpha   90.00
_cell.angle_beta   90.00
_cell.angle_gamma   90.00
#
_symmetry.space_group_name_H-M   'P 1'
#
loop_
_entity.id
_entity.type
_entity.pdbx_description
1 polymer ?
#
loop_
_entity_poly.entity_id
_entity_poly.type
_entity_poly.pdbx_seq_one_letter_code
_entity_poly.pdbx_strand_id
1 'polypeptide(L)'
;MMVRLLSIFFHYLDQYFTVRTLLPSCKEVGLICFRDLVYKEMKKKVRDAVISLIDREREGEEIDRVLLKNVLDIFVELGMGYYRDDFEEAMLKDTAVYYSRKASVWVSNNSCRDYMLKAEECLKREKDRVSHYLHASSETKLLQKVRHELLSVSSVHATKLLEKMHLGSHPLLRDEKAEDFMDI
;
A
#
# COMPACT_ATOMS: atom_id res chain seq x y z
N MET A 1 -7.27 26.66 -1.17
CA MET A 1 -7.55 28.08 -0.84
C MET A 1 -7.66 28.96 -2.09
N MET A 2 -6.74 28.91 -3.07
CA MET A 2 -6.84 29.74 -4.29
C MET A 2 -8.08 29.47 -5.17
N VAL A 3 -8.48 28.21 -5.35
CA VAL A 3 -9.66 27.86 -6.19
C VAL A 3 -10.99 28.32 -5.54
N ARG A 4 -11.04 28.35 -4.20
CA ARG A 4 -12.20 28.85 -3.44
C ARG A 4 -12.39 30.36 -3.61
N LEU A 5 -11.30 31.13 -3.64
CA LEU A 5 -11.37 32.58 -3.86
C LEU A 5 -11.76 32.91 -5.30
N LEU A 6 -11.19 32.21 -6.28
CA LEU A 6 -11.57 32.36 -7.70
C LEU A 6 -13.06 32.06 -7.93
N SER A 7 -13.60 31.01 -7.29
CA SER A 7 -15.03 30.68 -7.40
C SER A 7 -15.96 31.76 -6.85
N ILE A 8 -15.51 32.57 -5.87
CA ILE A 8 -16.31 33.67 -5.29
C ILE A 8 -16.27 34.88 -6.22
N PHE A 9 -15.10 35.23 -6.75
CA PHE A 9 -14.95 36.35 -7.69
C PHE A 9 -15.68 36.13 -9.01
N PHE A 10 -15.66 34.90 -9.54
CA PHE A 10 -16.30 34.56 -10.80
C PHE A 10 -17.74 34.06 -10.66
N HIS A 11 -18.30 34.04 -9.44
CA HIS A 11 -19.64 33.50 -9.18
C HIS A 11 -20.73 34.17 -10.02
N TYR A 12 -20.64 35.49 -10.21
CA TYR A 12 -21.61 36.27 -10.98
C TYR A 12 -21.57 35.94 -12.49
N LEU A 13 -20.38 35.64 -13.03
CA LEU A 13 -20.20 35.17 -14.40
C LEU A 13 -20.69 33.72 -14.57
N ASP A 14 -20.40 32.87 -13.57
CA ASP A 14 -20.82 31.46 -13.53
C ASP A 14 -22.32 31.25 -13.32
N GLN A 15 -23.07 32.26 -12.86
CA GLN A 15 -24.51 32.13 -12.59
C GLN A 15 -25.38 32.67 -13.74
N TYR A 16 -24.89 33.63 -14.53
CA TYR A 16 -25.67 34.30 -15.58
C TYR A 16 -25.13 34.11 -17.00
N PHE A 17 -23.82 33.92 -17.21
CA PHE A 17 -23.23 33.80 -18.55
C PHE A 17 -23.18 32.34 -19.04
N THR A 18 -22.69 31.41 -18.21
CA THR A 18 -22.61 29.96 -18.49
C THR A 18 -23.97 29.32 -18.80
N VAL A 19 -25.04 29.71 -18.10
CA VAL A 19 -26.41 29.20 -18.32
C VAL A 19 -26.99 29.64 -19.68
N ARG A 20 -26.51 30.77 -20.24
CA ARG A 20 -26.99 31.30 -21.52
C ARG A 20 -26.15 30.87 -22.73
N THR A 21 -24.89 30.46 -22.54
CA THR A 21 -23.94 30.26 -23.66
C THR A 21 -23.36 28.85 -23.79
N LEU A 22 -23.75 27.86 -22.95
CA LEU A 22 -23.20 26.49 -22.98
C LEU A 22 -21.66 26.44 -22.84
N LEU A 23 -21.04 27.47 -22.24
CA LEU A 23 -19.60 27.52 -22.02
C LEU A 23 -19.23 26.83 -20.70
N PRO A 24 -18.05 26.19 -20.61
CA PRO A 24 -17.55 25.64 -19.36
C PRO A 24 -17.39 26.76 -18.33
N SER A 25 -17.71 26.44 -17.08
CA SER A 25 -17.56 27.32 -15.93
C SER A 25 -16.13 27.79 -15.75
N CYS A 26 -15.94 28.94 -15.11
CA CYS A 26 -14.59 29.44 -14.79
C CYS A 26 -13.79 28.41 -14.00
N LYS A 27 -14.47 27.65 -13.14
CA LYS A 27 -13.90 26.54 -12.38
C LYS A 27 -13.41 25.41 -13.28
N GLU A 28 -14.19 25.00 -14.28
CA GLU A 28 -13.80 23.95 -15.24
C GLU A 28 -12.62 24.39 -16.11
N VAL A 29 -12.63 25.63 -16.60
CA VAL A 29 -11.49 26.18 -17.37
C VAL A 29 -10.23 26.22 -16.49
N GLY A 30 -10.34 26.66 -15.24
CA GLY A 30 -9.22 26.67 -14.30
C GLY A 30 -8.65 25.26 -14.05
N LEU A 31 -9.50 24.25 -13.90
CA LEU A 31 -9.08 22.85 -13.75
C LEU A 31 -8.42 22.31 -15.01
N ILE A 32 -8.93 22.64 -16.20
CA ILE A 32 -8.31 22.27 -17.49
C ILE A 32 -6.91 22.88 -17.60
N CYS A 33 -6.77 24.18 -17.31
CA CYS A 33 -5.46 24.85 -17.32
C CYS A 33 -4.50 24.23 -16.30
N PHE A 34 -4.93 23.96 -15.08
CA PHE A 34 -4.11 23.30 -14.07
C PHE A 34 -3.67 21.90 -14.52
N ARG A 35 -4.60 21.11 -15.08
CA ARG A 35 -4.34 19.78 -15.60
C ARG A 35 -3.25 19.83 -16.69
N ASP A 36 -3.40 20.75 -17.63
CA ASP A 36 -2.56 20.78 -18.83
C ASP A 36 -1.18 21.42 -18.57
N LEU A 37 -1.10 22.42 -17.69
CA LEU A 37 0.15 23.15 -17.41
C LEU A 37 0.94 22.59 -16.22
N VAL A 38 0.28 22.03 -15.21
CA VAL A 38 0.93 21.62 -13.95
C VAL A 38 0.85 20.12 -13.76
N TYR A 39 -0.34 19.53 -13.79
CA TYR A 39 -0.52 18.12 -13.45
C TYR A 39 0.23 17.19 -14.40
N LYS A 40 0.15 17.39 -15.71
CA LYS A 40 0.85 16.54 -16.70
C LYS A 40 2.36 16.47 -16.47
N GLU A 41 3.00 17.58 -16.14
CA GLU A 41 4.44 17.65 -15.88
C GLU A 41 4.83 17.09 -14.51
N MET A 42 3.99 17.33 -13.50
CA MET A 42 4.34 17.04 -12.10
C MET A 42 3.84 15.69 -11.60
N LYS A 43 2.85 15.07 -12.26
CA LYS A 43 2.16 13.87 -11.74
C LYS A 43 3.09 12.74 -11.35
N LYS A 44 4.13 12.48 -12.15
CA LYS A 44 5.10 11.41 -11.90
C LYS A 44 5.92 11.69 -10.64
N LYS A 45 6.46 12.91 -10.52
CA LYS A 45 7.27 13.34 -9.36
C LYS A 45 6.44 13.33 -8.08
N VAL A 46 5.21 13.84 -8.16
CA VAL A 46 4.28 13.89 -7.02
C VAL A 46 3.93 12.47 -6.58
N ARG A 47 3.55 11.60 -7.51
CA ARG A 47 3.26 10.19 -7.23
C ARG A 47 4.41 9.48 -6.56
N ASP A 48 5.61 9.59 -7.13
CA ASP A 48 6.80 8.90 -6.60
C ASP A 48 7.15 9.43 -5.19
N ALA A 49 6.97 10.74 -4.94
CA ALA A 49 7.15 11.34 -3.61
C ALA A 49 6.08 10.89 -2.59
N VAL A 50 4.82 10.77 -3.01
CA VAL A 50 3.71 10.28 -2.17
C VAL A 50 3.94 8.82 -1.79
N ILE A 51 4.34 7.98 -2.74
CA ILE A 51 4.67 6.56 -2.47
C ILE A 51 5.85 6.48 -1.50
N SER A 52 6.90 7.29 -1.69
CA SER A 52 8.02 7.36 -0.76
C SER A 52 7.62 7.79 0.65
N LEU A 53 6.66 8.70 0.81
CA LEU A 53 6.10 9.08 2.11
C LEU A 53 5.36 7.90 2.78
N ILE A 54 4.57 7.15 2.00
CA ILE A 54 3.86 5.96 2.51
C ILE A 54 4.87 4.91 3.00
N ASP A 55 5.94 4.68 2.25
CA ASP A 55 6.98 3.71 2.63
C ASP A 55 7.74 4.12 3.90
N ARG A 56 8.04 5.42 4.05
CA ARG A 56 8.63 5.94 5.29
C ARG A 56 7.71 5.73 6.48
N GLU A 57 6.41 5.97 6.33
CA GLU A 57 5.44 5.65 7.37
C GLU A 57 5.33 4.14 7.65
N ARG A 58 5.54 3.28 6.65
CA ARG A 58 5.58 1.81 6.86
C ARG A 58 6.76 1.36 7.70
N GLU A 59 7.88 2.07 7.62
CA GLU A 59 9.05 1.87 8.49
C GLU A 59 8.91 2.55 9.86
N GLY A 60 7.82 3.28 10.09
CA GLY A 60 7.51 3.88 11.39
C GLY A 60 7.93 5.35 11.50
N GLU A 61 8.30 6.00 10.40
CA GLU A 61 8.51 7.45 10.40
C GLU A 61 7.17 8.18 10.52
N GLU A 62 7.16 9.29 11.27
CA GLU A 62 6.01 10.18 11.34
C GLU A 62 5.94 11.05 10.08
N ILE A 63 4.78 11.08 9.44
CA ILE A 63 4.53 11.85 8.23
C ILE A 63 3.35 12.80 8.41
N ASP A 64 3.33 13.89 7.64
CA ASP A 64 2.18 14.77 7.57
C ASP A 64 1.06 14.11 6.73
N ARG A 65 0.19 13.36 7.44
CA ARG A 65 -0.99 12.70 6.85
C ARG A 65 -1.97 13.68 6.22
N VAL A 66 -2.06 14.91 6.75
CA VAL A 66 -2.97 15.95 6.24
C VAL A 66 -2.46 16.46 4.89
N LEU A 67 -1.16 16.72 4.78
CA LEU A 67 -0.53 17.07 3.51
C LEU A 67 -0.71 15.95 2.48
N LEU A 68 -0.48 14.70 2.88
CA LEU A 68 -0.61 13.55 1.98
C LEU A 68 -2.05 13.42 1.46
N LYS A 69 -3.05 13.57 2.34
CA LYS A 69 -4.47 13.58 1.97
C LYS A 69 -4.77 14.72 0.99
N ASN A 70 -4.32 15.94 1.28
CA ASN A 70 -4.57 17.10 0.41
C ASN A 70 -3.99 16.90 -1.00
N VAL A 71 -2.80 16.29 -1.11
CA VAL A 71 -2.19 15.98 -2.41
C VAL A 71 -2.97 14.90 -3.15
N LEU A 72 -3.44 13.86 -2.45
CA LEU A 72 -4.23 12.79 -3.03
C LEU A 72 -5.63 13.26 -3.46
N ASP A 73 -6.24 14.17 -2.71
CA ASP A 73 -7.51 14.80 -3.05
C ASP A 73 -7.44 15.52 -4.42
N ILE A 74 -6.27 16.04 -4.84
CA ILE A 74 -6.09 16.64 -6.18
C ILE A 74 -6.32 15.60 -7.29
N PHE A 75 -5.84 14.36 -7.12
CA PHE A 75 -6.07 13.29 -8.10
C PHE A 75 -7.55 12.92 -8.18
N VAL A 76 -8.25 12.95 -7.05
CA VAL A 76 -9.69 12.67 -6.97
C VAL A 76 -10.51 13.81 -7.58
N GLU A 77 -10.14 15.07 -7.31
CA GLU A 77 -10.78 16.27 -7.86
C GLU A 77 -10.64 16.37 -9.38
N LEU A 78 -9.51 15.93 -9.95
CA LEU A 78 -9.33 15.81 -11.40
C LEU A 78 -10.17 14.67 -12.00
N GLY A 79 -10.52 13.68 -11.19
CA GLY A 79 -11.43 12.59 -11.53
C GLY A 79 -10.87 11.22 -11.16
N MET A 80 -11.78 10.30 -10.83
CA MET A 80 -11.42 8.95 -10.36
C MET A 80 -10.59 8.12 -11.36
N GLY A 81 -10.60 8.45 -12.66
CA GLY A 81 -9.67 7.85 -13.63
C GLY A 81 -8.22 8.19 -13.33
N TYR A 82 -7.93 9.48 -13.09
CA TYR A 82 -6.58 9.95 -12.76
C TYR A 82 -6.07 9.35 -11.45
N TYR A 83 -6.91 9.29 -10.41
CA TYR A 83 -6.53 8.63 -9.16
C TYR A 83 -6.15 7.16 -9.37
N ARG A 84 -6.91 6.42 -10.17
CA ARG A 84 -6.63 4.99 -10.42
C ARG A 84 -5.38 4.78 -11.26
N ASP A 85 -5.33 5.44 -12.41
CA ASP A 85 -4.35 5.17 -13.45
C ASP A 85 -3.00 5.83 -13.16
N ASP A 86 -3.02 7.05 -12.60
CA ASP A 86 -1.77 7.77 -12.31
C ASP A 86 -1.23 7.48 -10.90
N PHE A 87 -2.04 7.04 -9.92
CA PHE A 87 -1.58 6.82 -8.54
C PHE A 87 -1.84 5.40 -8.00
N GLU A 88 -3.09 4.94 -7.93
CA GLU A 88 -3.47 3.70 -7.25
C GLU A 88 -2.72 2.48 -7.81
N GLU A 89 -2.61 2.35 -9.13
CA GLU A 89 -1.89 1.24 -9.76
C GLU A 89 -0.42 1.20 -9.36
N ALA A 90 0.25 2.36 -9.39
CA ALA A 90 1.66 2.47 -9.02
C ALA A 90 1.87 2.17 -7.52
N MET A 91 0.98 2.69 -6.66
CA MET A 91 1.03 2.44 -5.22
C MET A 91 0.81 0.96 -4.90
N LEU A 92 -0.13 0.28 -5.56
CA LEU A 92 -0.37 -1.15 -5.36
C LEU A 92 0.82 -2.00 -5.82
N LYS A 93 1.46 -1.63 -6.93
CA LYS A 93 2.67 -2.30 -7.43
C LYS A 93 3.82 -2.15 -6.47
N ASP A 94 4.07 -0.93 -5.99
CA ASP A 94 5.11 -0.64 -5.02
C ASP A 94 4.88 -1.38 -3.69
N THR A 95 3.64 -1.34 -3.19
CA THR A 95 3.22 -2.09 -2.00
C THR A 95 3.50 -3.59 -2.11
N ALA A 96 3.30 -4.17 -3.31
CA ALA A 96 3.56 -5.57 -3.53
C ALA A 96 5.06 -5.90 -3.37
N VAL A 97 5.92 -5.07 -3.98
CA VAL A 97 7.38 -5.20 -3.88
C VAL A 97 7.83 -5.03 -2.43
N TYR A 98 7.27 -4.03 -1.75
CA TYR A 98 7.55 -3.75 -0.34
C TYR A 98 7.27 -4.96 0.55
N TYR A 99 6.04 -5.50 0.51
CA TYR A 99 5.66 -6.62 1.37
C TYR A 99 6.31 -7.94 0.97
N SER A 100 6.57 -8.18 -0.32
CA SER A 100 7.34 -9.35 -0.77
C SER A 100 8.75 -9.36 -0.17
N ARG A 101 9.44 -8.21 -0.20
CA ARG A 101 10.75 -8.03 0.43
C ARG A 101 10.67 -8.20 1.96
N LYS A 102 9.70 -7.53 2.60
CA LYS A 102 9.55 -7.56 4.06
C LYS A 102 9.22 -8.96 4.58
N ALA A 103 8.33 -9.67 3.89
CA ALA A 103 7.97 -11.05 4.18
C ALA A 103 9.18 -11.98 4.10
N SER A 104 10.00 -11.86 3.05
CA SER A 104 11.20 -12.68 2.86
C SER A 104 12.22 -12.54 4.01
N VAL A 105 12.40 -11.30 4.49
CA VAL A 105 13.25 -11.01 5.66
C VAL A 105 12.64 -11.59 6.93
N TRP A 106 11.34 -11.42 7.15
CA TRP A 106 10.69 -11.90 8.36
C TRP A 106 10.65 -13.41 8.47
N VAL A 107 10.40 -14.10 7.35
CA VAL A 107 10.40 -15.56 7.27
C VAL A 107 11.73 -16.19 7.68
N SER A 108 12.84 -15.52 7.41
CA SER A 108 14.17 -16.05 7.78
C SER A 108 14.50 -15.83 9.27
N ASN A 109 13.91 -14.81 9.88
CA ASN A 109 14.30 -14.31 11.20
C ASN A 109 13.28 -14.53 12.31
N ASN A 110 12.09 -15.05 12.01
CA ASN A 110 10.99 -15.16 12.98
C ASN A 110 10.34 -16.54 12.95
N SER A 111 9.68 -16.91 14.05
CA SER A 111 8.85 -18.11 14.09
C SER A 111 7.58 -17.93 13.22
N CYS A 112 6.96 -19.04 12.81
CA CYS A 112 5.69 -19.00 12.08
C CYS A 112 4.60 -18.22 12.84
N ARG A 113 4.53 -18.39 14.16
CA ARG A 113 3.57 -17.66 15.01
C ARG A 113 3.80 -16.15 14.98
N ASP A 114 5.05 -15.71 15.17
CA ASP A 114 5.39 -14.28 15.20
C ASP A 114 5.20 -13.65 13.82
N TYR A 115 5.48 -14.39 12.75
CA TYR A 115 5.21 -13.97 11.38
C TYR A 115 3.72 -13.70 11.17
N MET A 116 2.85 -14.61 11.59
CA MET A 116 1.40 -14.45 11.44
C MET A 116 0.86 -13.22 12.20
N LEU A 117 1.36 -12.98 13.42
CA LEU A 117 0.99 -11.78 14.18
C LEU A 117 1.43 -10.49 13.47
N LYS A 118 2.66 -10.44 12.95
CA LYS A 118 3.16 -9.30 12.17
C LYS A 118 2.34 -9.08 10.89
N ALA A 119 1.94 -10.15 10.22
CA ALA A 119 1.12 -10.07 9.01
C ALA A 119 -0.26 -9.46 9.29
N GLU A 120 -0.92 -9.88 10.39
CA GLU A 120 -2.20 -9.32 10.82
C GLU A 120 -2.09 -7.83 11.19
N GLU A 121 -1.03 -7.46 11.93
CA GLU A 121 -0.74 -6.06 12.26
C GLU A 121 -0.53 -5.20 11.01
N CYS A 122 0.16 -5.73 9.99
CA CYS A 122 0.33 -5.00 8.72
C CYS A 122 -0.99 -4.73 8.03
N LEU A 123 -1.89 -5.71 7.96
CA LEU A 123 -3.23 -5.52 7.38
C LEU A 123 -4.02 -4.45 8.15
N LYS A 124 -3.94 -4.45 9.48
CA LYS A 124 -4.58 -3.43 10.31
C LYS A 124 -4.01 -2.03 10.03
N ARG A 125 -2.68 -1.91 9.90
CA ARG A 125 -2.02 -0.63 9.59
C ARG A 125 -2.35 -0.12 8.18
N GLU A 126 -2.40 -1.00 7.18
CA GLU A 126 -2.79 -0.59 5.82
C GLU A 126 -4.27 -0.15 5.77
N LYS A 127 -5.15 -0.81 6.54
CA LYS A 127 -6.54 -0.36 6.68
C LYS A 127 -6.62 1.03 7.31
N ASP A 128 -5.81 1.30 8.34
CA ASP A 128 -5.71 2.61 8.98
C ASP A 128 -5.20 3.69 8.00
N ARG A 129 -4.19 3.37 7.18
CA ARG A 129 -3.72 4.30 6.14
C ARG A 129 -4.80 4.69 5.16
N VAL A 130 -5.62 3.71 4.76
CA VAL A 130 -6.73 3.98 3.85
C VAL A 130 -7.74 4.93 4.46
N SER A 131 -8.14 4.73 5.71
CA SER A 131 -9.12 5.60 6.36
C SER A 131 -8.61 7.03 6.59
N HIS A 132 -7.30 7.23 6.69
CA HIS A 132 -6.72 8.55 6.96
C HIS A 132 -6.52 9.41 5.72
N TYR A 133 -5.99 8.85 4.63
CA TYR A 133 -5.57 9.67 3.49
C TYR A 133 -5.77 9.06 2.10
N LEU A 134 -6.05 7.76 1.96
CA LEU A 134 -6.35 7.17 0.64
C LEU A 134 -7.85 7.22 0.35
N HIS A 135 -8.20 7.07 -0.92
CA HIS A 135 -9.61 6.93 -1.29
C HIS A 135 -10.14 5.54 -0.90
N ALA A 136 -11.38 5.47 -0.41
CA ALA A 136 -12.00 4.23 0.07
C ALA A 136 -12.04 3.10 -0.98
N SER A 137 -12.07 3.44 -2.27
CA SER A 137 -12.00 2.45 -3.36
C SER A 137 -10.72 1.61 -3.36
N SER A 138 -9.65 2.10 -2.71
CA SER A 138 -8.37 1.42 -2.63
C SER A 138 -8.32 0.36 -1.54
N GLU A 139 -9.22 0.38 -0.54
CA GLU A 139 -9.14 -0.49 0.64
C GLU A 139 -9.08 -1.96 0.26
N THR A 140 -10.08 -2.45 -0.47
CA THR A 140 -10.20 -3.86 -0.83
C THR A 140 -9.00 -4.34 -1.65
N LYS A 141 -8.57 -3.54 -2.63
CA LYS A 141 -7.45 -3.88 -3.52
C LYS A 141 -6.13 -3.92 -2.77
N LEU A 142 -5.88 -2.93 -1.92
CA LEU A 142 -4.67 -2.83 -1.11
C LEU A 142 -4.57 -4.00 -0.14
N LEU A 143 -5.63 -4.26 0.63
CA LEU A 143 -5.65 -5.36 1.60
C LEU A 143 -5.49 -6.72 0.93
N GLN A 144 -6.13 -6.95 -0.22
CA GLN A 144 -5.94 -8.17 -1.00
C GLN A 144 -4.50 -8.33 -1.47
N LYS A 145 -3.87 -7.25 -1.97
CA LYS A 145 -2.49 -7.29 -2.44
C LYS A 145 -1.52 -7.60 -1.30
N VAL A 146 -1.65 -6.91 -0.18
CA VAL A 146 -0.83 -7.12 1.02
C VAL A 146 -1.00 -8.55 1.55
N ARG A 147 -2.23 -9.03 1.65
CA ARG A 147 -2.52 -10.41 2.06
C ARG A 147 -1.90 -11.43 1.12
N HIS A 148 -2.00 -11.22 -0.20
CA HIS A 148 -1.41 -12.10 -1.19
C HIS A 148 0.10 -12.21 -1.02
N GLU A 149 0.82 -11.09 -0.92
CA GLU A 149 2.28 -11.10 -0.78
C GLU A 149 2.75 -11.69 0.55
N LEU A 150 2.01 -11.47 1.65
CA LEU A 150 2.35 -12.05 2.94
C LEU A 150 2.09 -13.57 2.97
N LEU A 151 1.01 -14.05 2.35
CA LEU A 151 0.68 -15.48 2.34
C LEU A 151 1.52 -16.28 1.33
N SER A 152 1.85 -15.69 0.17
CA SER A 152 2.66 -16.35 -0.87
C SER A 152 4.04 -16.75 -0.36
N VAL A 153 4.65 -15.90 0.48
CA VAL A 153 5.95 -16.20 1.10
C VAL A 153 5.81 -17.14 2.30
N SER A 154 4.71 -17.02 3.06
CA SER A 154 4.43 -17.90 4.20
C SER A 154 4.25 -19.37 3.81
N SER A 155 3.62 -19.65 2.67
CA SER A 155 3.39 -21.03 2.20
C SER A 155 4.71 -21.72 1.86
N VAL A 156 5.65 -21.01 1.23
CA VAL A 156 7.01 -21.48 0.94
C VAL A 156 7.81 -21.69 2.23
N HIS A 157 7.57 -20.91 3.27
CA HIS A 157 8.21 -21.13 4.56
C HIS A 157 7.64 -22.34 5.31
N ALA A 158 6.32 -22.53 5.29
CA ALA A 158 5.69 -23.67 5.92
C ALA A 158 6.23 -24.99 5.36
N THR A 159 6.39 -25.09 4.03
CA THR A 159 7.04 -26.25 3.40
C THR A 159 8.50 -26.38 3.80
N LYS A 160 9.25 -25.27 3.83
CA LYS A 160 10.68 -25.27 4.23
C LYS A 160 10.91 -25.63 5.71
N LEU A 161 10.00 -25.24 6.61
CA LEU A 161 10.03 -25.65 8.02
C LEU A 161 9.72 -27.14 8.16
N LEU A 162 8.74 -27.65 7.42
CA LEU A 162 8.43 -29.09 7.39
C LEU A 162 9.62 -29.89 6.85
N GLU A 163 10.26 -29.46 5.77
CA GLU A 163 11.46 -30.09 5.23
C GLU A 163 12.63 -30.07 6.24
N LYS A 164 12.87 -28.95 6.93
CA LYS A 164 13.89 -28.87 7.99
C LYS A 164 13.59 -29.81 9.17
N MET A 165 12.32 -29.99 9.53
CA MET A 165 11.92 -30.95 10.57
C MET A 165 12.16 -32.39 10.12
N HIS A 166 11.86 -32.72 8.86
CA HIS A 166 12.13 -34.05 8.30
C HIS A 166 13.61 -34.36 8.12
N LEU A 167 14.46 -33.35 7.86
CA LEU A 167 15.92 -33.49 7.78
C LEU A 167 16.63 -33.46 9.15
N GLY A 168 15.97 -32.91 10.19
CA GLY A 168 16.50 -32.84 11.56
C GLY A 168 16.29 -34.11 12.40
N SER A 169 15.44 -35.03 11.94
CA SER A 169 15.21 -36.33 12.58
C SER A 169 16.05 -37.43 11.93
N HIS A 170 17.38 -37.33 12.05
CA HIS A 170 18.24 -38.51 11.90
C HIS A 170 18.33 -39.17 13.28
N PRO A 171 17.85 -40.42 13.45
CA PRO A 171 17.93 -41.07 14.75
C PRO A 171 19.40 -41.36 15.05
N LEU A 172 19.91 -40.73 16.11
CA LEU A 172 21.03 -41.27 16.88
C LEU A 172 20.55 -42.62 17.43
N LEU A 173 20.76 -43.68 16.65
CA LEU A 173 20.78 -45.04 17.18
C LEU A 173 21.95 -45.09 18.16
N ARG A 174 21.59 -44.85 19.42
CA ARG A 174 22.45 -45.03 20.57
C ARG A 174 22.71 -46.53 20.66
N ASP A 175 23.90 -46.89 20.26
CA ASP A 175 24.53 -48.17 20.51
C ASP A 175 24.61 -48.37 22.04
N GLU A 176 23.69 -49.15 22.61
CA GLU A 176 23.78 -49.64 23.98
C GLU A 176 23.45 -51.14 23.99
N LYS A 177 24.53 -51.92 23.80
CA LYS A 177 24.87 -53.15 24.54
C LYS A 177 23.79 -54.21 24.69
N ALA A 178 23.85 -55.21 23.81
CA ALA A 178 23.46 -56.58 24.14
C ALA A 178 24.72 -57.36 24.52
N GLU A 179 25.20 -57.16 25.75
CA GLU A 179 26.06 -58.13 26.42
C GLU A 179 25.44 -58.44 27.78
N ASP A 180 25.41 -59.74 28.06
CA ASP A 180 25.23 -60.39 29.35
C ASP A 180 23.81 -60.73 29.80
N PHE A 181 23.36 -61.92 29.38
CA PHE A 181 22.81 -62.91 30.30
C PHE A 181 23.22 -64.32 29.81
N MET A 182 24.31 -64.84 30.38
CA MET A 182 24.52 -66.28 30.56
C MET A 182 23.75 -66.77 31.81
N ASP A 183 23.45 -68.07 31.80
CA ASP A 183 23.02 -68.94 32.92
C ASP A 183 21.51 -69.00 33.26
N ILE A 184 20.79 -70.01 32.73
CA ILE A 184 20.52 -71.34 33.33
C ILE A 184 19.75 -72.20 32.32
#